data_AF-A0A934G8U0-F1
#
_entry.id   AF-A0A934G8U0-F1
#
_cell.length_a   1.000
_cell.length_b   1.000
_cell.length_c   1.000
_cell.angle_alpha   90.00
_cell.angle_beta   90.00
_cell.angle_gamma   90.00
#
_symmetry.space_group_name_H-M   'P 1'
#
loop_
_entity.id
_entity.type
_entity.pdbx_description
1 polymer ?
#
loop_
_entity_poly.entity_id
_entity_poly.type
_entity_poly.pdbx_seq_one_letter_code
_entity_poly.pdbx_strand_id
1 'polypeptide(L)' 'MRPITTLHHARNAADPDGRTYIETHHVIPLAENGPDSVSNVVALCPNHHRETHHGREAGAIRIRLLELLKRYSS' A
#
# COMPACT_ATOMS: atom_id res chain seq x y z
N MET A 1 -24.01 24.58 0.75
CA MET A 1 -24.01 23.15 1.13
C MET A 1 -23.20 22.38 0.10
N ARG A 2 -22.04 21.81 0.48
CA ARG A 2 -21.25 20.94 -0.38
C ARG A 2 -21.53 19.48 0.02
N PRO A 3 -21.71 18.54 -0.94
CA PRO A 3 -22.05 17.16 -0.63
C PRO A 3 -20.91 16.45 0.12
N ILE A 4 -21.30 15.64 1.11
CA ILE A 4 -20.43 15.01 2.13
C ILE A 4 -19.55 13.86 1.60
N THR A 5 -19.54 13.56 0.29
CA THR A 5 -18.93 12.32 -0.23
C THR A 5 -17.49 12.42 -0.75
N THR A 6 -16.84 13.59 -0.76
CA THR A 6 -15.49 13.72 -1.37
C THR A 6 -14.31 13.64 -0.36
N LEU A 7 -14.54 13.41 0.94
CA LEU A 7 -13.49 13.55 1.96
C LEU A 7 -12.73 12.28 2.38
N HIS A 8 -12.98 11.11 1.76
CA HIS A 8 -12.24 9.88 2.12
C HIS A 8 -11.01 9.59 1.26
N HIS A 9 -10.85 10.21 0.08
CA HIS A 9 -9.69 9.98 -0.78
C HIS A 9 -8.66 11.13 -0.79
N ALA A 10 -8.97 12.26 -0.15
CA ALA A 10 -8.11 13.45 -0.08
C ALA A 10 -6.92 13.32 0.90
N ARG A 11 -6.49 12.09 1.24
CA ARG A 11 -5.42 11.85 2.23
C ARG A 11 -4.06 11.51 1.61
N ASN A 12 -3.99 11.30 0.30
CA ASN A 12 -2.73 11.01 -0.37
C ASN A 12 -2.25 12.27 -1.08
N ALA A 13 -0.98 12.65 -0.86
CA ALA A 13 -0.37 13.79 -1.52
C ALA A 13 -0.39 13.54 -3.04
N ALA A 14 -1.00 14.46 -3.78
CA ALA A 14 -0.80 14.59 -5.21
C ALA A 14 0.24 15.70 -5.45
N ASP A 15 1.11 15.52 -6.44
CA ASP A 15 2.03 16.58 -6.86
C ASP A 15 1.25 17.77 -7.50
N PRO A 16 1.90 18.92 -7.76
CA PRO A 16 1.24 20.07 -8.40
C PRO A 16 0.64 19.77 -9.78
N ASP A 17 1.09 18.71 -10.45
CA ASP A 17 0.57 18.22 -11.72
C ASP A 17 -0.58 17.21 -11.54
N GLY A 18 -1.02 16.97 -10.30
CA GLY A 18 -2.12 16.07 -9.95
C GLY A 18 -1.76 14.59 -9.94
N ARG A 19 -0.47 14.23 -9.96
CA ARG A 19 -0.03 12.83 -9.93
C ARG A 19 -0.03 12.29 -8.50
N THR A 20 -0.58 11.10 -8.32
CA THR A 20 -0.60 10.41 -7.03
C THR A 20 0.78 9.88 -6.69
N TYR A 21 1.29 10.23 -5.51
CA TYR A 21 2.53 9.67 -5.00
C TYR A 21 2.32 8.23 -4.47
N ILE A 22 3.19 7.32 -4.89
CA ILE A 22 3.18 5.90 -4.50
C ILE A 22 4.59 5.43 -4.11
N GLU A 23 4.65 4.47 -3.20
CA GLU A 23 5.85 3.85 -2.65
C GLU A 23 5.78 2.34 -2.89
N THR A 24 6.93 1.73 -3.20
CA THR A 24 7.05 0.27 -3.31
C THR A 24 7.27 -0.35 -1.93
N HIS A 25 6.59 -1.47 -1.67
CA HIS A 25 6.67 -2.18 -0.40
C HIS A 25 6.87 -3.68 -0.63
N HIS A 26 7.90 -4.27 -0.02
CA HIS A 26 8.07 -5.73 0.05
C HIS A 26 7.11 -6.30 1.11
N VAL A 27 6.13 -7.11 0.68
CA VAL A 27 5.07 -7.65 1.56
C VAL A 27 5.62 -8.65 2.58
N ILE A 28 6.58 -9.47 2.16
CA ILE A 28 7.49 -10.19 3.06
C ILE A 28 8.75 -9.33 3.17
N PRO A 29 9.06 -8.80 4.36
CA PRO A 29 10.24 -7.96 4.56
C PRO A 29 11.53 -8.68 4.15
N LEU A 30 12.48 -7.94 3.57
CA LEU A 30 13.80 -8.49 3.23
C LEU A 30 14.54 -9.01 4.48
N ALA A 31 14.35 -8.36 5.64
CA ALA A 31 14.89 -8.81 6.91
C ALA A 31 14.31 -10.16 7.38
N GLU A 32 13.15 -10.57 6.88
CA GLU A 32 12.54 -11.88 7.10
C GLU A 32 12.87 -12.88 5.99
N ASN A 33 13.90 -12.61 5.18
CA ASN A 33 14.26 -13.38 3.98
C ASN A 33 13.17 -13.38 2.89
N GLY A 34 12.38 -12.30 2.80
CA GLY A 34 11.49 -12.08 1.67
C GLY A 34 12.27 -11.92 0.36
N PRO A 35 11.74 -12.41 -0.78
CA PRO A 35 12.44 -12.29 -2.06
C PRO A 35 12.44 -10.83 -2.54
N ASP A 36 13.58 -10.38 -3.08
CA ASP A 36 13.73 -9.09 -3.72
C ASP A 36 13.32 -9.18 -5.21
N SER A 37 12.03 -9.42 -5.42
CA SER A 37 11.46 -9.59 -6.77
C SER A 37 10.05 -9.02 -6.83
N VAL A 38 9.60 -8.68 -8.04
CA VAL A 38 8.28 -8.09 -8.30
C VAL A 38 7.11 -8.92 -7.75
N SER A 39 7.28 -10.24 -7.63
CA SER A 39 6.29 -11.15 -7.03
C SER A 39 6.02 -10.92 -5.54
N ASN A 40 6.87 -10.14 -4.85
CA ASN A 40 6.75 -9.78 -3.43
C ASN A 40 6.61 -8.27 -3.21
N VAL A 41 6.46 -7.47 -4.28
CA VAL A 41 6.38 -6.01 -4.19
C VAL A 41 4.97 -5.54 -4.55
N VAL A 42 4.45 -4.61 -3.75
CA VAL A 42 3.20 -3.89 -4.03
C VAL A 42 3.42 -2.38 -4.04
N ALA A 43 2.61 -1.65 -4.82
CA ALA A 43 2.59 -0.19 -4.79
C ALA A 43 1.52 0.29 -3.79
N LEU A 44 1.92 1.14 -2.84
CA LEU A 44 1.05 1.70 -1.81
C LEU A 44 1.18 3.23 -1.79
N CYS A 45 0.20 3.94 -1.25
CA CYS A 45 0.42 5.35 -0.89
C CYS A 45 1.21 5.44 0.43
N PRO A 46 1.78 6.61 0.77
CA PRO A 46 2.57 6.78 1.99
C PRO A 46 1.82 6.41 3.28
N ASN A 47 0.52 6.70 3.35
CA ASN A 47 -0.28 6.38 4.53
C ASN A 47 -0.40 4.87 4.75
N HIS A 48 -0.74 4.11 3.70
CA HIS A 48 -0.86 2.67 3.80
C HIS A 48 0.52 2.01 3.94
N HIS A 49 1.56 2.55 3.30
CA HIS A 49 2.91 2.06 3.50
C HIS A 49 3.37 2.22 4.95
N ARG A 50 3.06 3.36 5.60
CA ARG A 50 3.30 3.53 7.04
C ARG A 50 2.44 2.58 7.88
N GLU A 51 1.20 2.33 7.48
CA GLU A 51 0.29 1.43 8.18
C GLU A 51 0.75 -0.03 8.15
N THR A 52 1.37 -0.50 7.05
CA THR A 52 1.93 -1.85 6.99
C THR A 52 3.11 -2.05 7.95
N HIS A 53 3.79 -0.98 8.35
CA HIS A 53 4.90 -1.04 9.32
C HIS A 53 4.46 -0.80 10.77
N HIS A 54 3.50 0.09 11.00
CA HIS A 54 3.21 0.61 12.35
C HIS A 54 1.72 0.64 12.71
N GLY A 55 0.84 0.24 11.79
CA GLY A 55 -0.60 0.21 12.00
C GLY A 55 -1.02 -0.92 12.94
N ARG A 56 -2.15 -0.74 13.64
CA ARG A 56 -2.77 -1.81 14.44
C ARG A 56 -3.16 -3.01 13.59
N GLU A 57 -3.55 -2.75 12.35
CA GLU A 57 -3.98 -3.76 11.38
C GLU A 57 -2.83 -4.24 10.46
N ALA A 58 -1.56 -3.92 10.74
CA ALA A 58 -0.43 -4.26 9.88
C ALA A 58 -0.40 -5.74 9.47
N GLY A 59 -0.66 -6.65 10.43
CA GLY A 59 -0.73 -8.09 10.16
C GLY A 59 -1.89 -8.48 9.23
N ALA A 60 -3.07 -7.88 9.42
CA ALA A 60 -4.23 -8.13 8.55
C ALA A 60 -4.00 -7.59 7.14
N ILE A 61 -3.40 -6.40 7.02
CA ILE A 61 -3.03 -5.81 5.73
C ILE A 61 -2.01 -6.70 5.01
N ARG A 62 -0.99 -7.20 5.71
CA ARG A 62 -0.01 -8.13 5.13
C ARG A 62 -0.67 -9.37 4.53
N ILE A 63 -1.59 -10.01 5.27
CA ILE A 63 -2.35 -11.17 4.76
C ILE A 63 -3.08 -10.80 3.47
N ARG A 64 -3.77 -9.66 3.46
CA ARG A 64 -4.52 -9.19 2.29
C ARG A 64 -3.63 -8.91 1.08
N LEU A 65 -2.46 -8.34 1.28
CA LEU A 65 -1.49 -8.08 0.21
C LEU A 65 -0.94 -9.39 -0.38
N LEU A 66 -0.68 -10.40 0.45
CA LEU A 66 -0.26 -11.72 -0.01
C LEU A 66 -1.36 -12.41 -0.85
N GLU A 67 -2.63 -12.28 -0.46
CA GLU A 67 -3.76 -12.77 -1.26
C GLU A 67 -3.83 -12.09 -2.63
N LEU A 68 -3.61 -10.77 -2.68
CA LEU A 68 -3.60 -10.00 -3.92
C LEU A 68 -2.45 -10.44 -4.84
N LEU A 69 -1.24 -10.57 -4.32
CA LEU A 69 -0.09 -11.02 -5.11
C LEU A 69 -0.32 -12.42 -5.69
N LYS A 70 -0.89 -13.34 -4.91
CA LYS A 70 -1.29 -14.68 -5.40
C LYS A 70 -2.30 -14.59 -6.54
N ARG A 71 -3.25 -13.66 -6.47
CA ARG A 71 -4.27 -13.46 -7.51
C ARG A 71 -3.69 -13.00 -8.85
N TYR A 72 -2.66 -12.16 -8.82
CA TYR A 72 -2.07 -11.55 -10.03
C TYR A 72 -0.80 -12.25 -10.52
N SER A 73 -0.33 -13.30 -9.84
CA SER A 73 0.83 -14.10 -10.26
C SER A 73 0.47 -15.21 -11.27
N SER A 74 -0.61 -15.03 -12.05
CA SER A 74 -1.09 -15.98 -13.07
C SER A 74 -0.84 -15.48 -14.48
#